data_AF-A0A2P4WWS1-F1
#
_entry.id   AF-A0A2P4WWS1-F1
#
_cell.length_a   1.000
_cell.length_b   1.000
_cell.length_c   1.000
_cell.angle_alpha   90.00
_cell.angle_beta   90.00
_cell.angle_gamma   90.00
#
_symmetry.space_group_name_H-M   'P 1'
#
loop_
_entity.id
_entity.type
_entity.pdbx_description
1 polymer ?
#
loop_
_entity_poly.entity_id
_entity_poly.type
_entity_poly.pdbx_seq_one_letter_code
_entity_poly.pdbx_strand_id
1 'polypeptide(L)'
;MVGSTRSKKKSEEYLRQRENGFNLTGVHQERLPQYNALLDRNLRHHFESRPLQNHLNELGLIDQRGRIVDLDKQKSKLFIIDQEFKLAEEAERKKQREEEELRRRVQMKRHDALHDARQREKLLQLKEEKKIAREIVQAAKGYNTVKQPRSR
;
A
#
# COMPACT_ATOMS: atom_id res chain seq x y z
N MET A 1 -39.95 76.02 26.16
CA MET A 1 -40.07 74.54 26.19
C MET A 1 -39.24 73.91 25.05
N VAL A 2 -37.90 73.80 25.17
CA VAL A 2 -37.02 73.34 24.05
C VAL A 2 -36.09 72.17 24.44
N GLY A 3 -36.05 71.76 25.71
CA GLY A 3 -35.11 70.73 26.20
C GLY A 3 -35.48 69.27 25.86
N SER A 4 -36.76 68.97 25.61
CA SER A 4 -37.27 67.59 25.45
C SER A 4 -36.95 66.96 24.08
N THR A 5 -36.82 67.76 23.02
CA THR A 5 -36.64 67.27 21.64
C THR A 5 -35.22 66.80 21.36
N ARG A 6 -34.19 67.41 21.99
CA ARG A 6 -32.78 66.99 21.84
C ARG A 6 -32.51 65.61 22.45
N SER A 7 -33.16 65.29 23.58
CA SER A 7 -33.02 63.98 24.23
C SER A 7 -33.65 62.86 23.40
N LYS A 8 -34.82 63.12 22.80
CA LYS A 8 -35.49 62.15 21.92
C LYS A 8 -34.68 61.87 20.66
N LYS A 9 -34.14 62.91 20.02
CA LYS A 9 -33.29 62.76 18.82
C LYS A 9 -32.04 61.92 19.09
N LYS A 10 -31.34 62.15 20.21
CA LYS A 10 -30.17 61.33 20.60
C LYS A 10 -30.54 59.87 20.86
N SER A 11 -31.69 59.63 21.49
CA SER A 11 -32.19 58.26 21.73
C SER A 11 -32.55 57.56 20.43
N GLU A 12 -33.18 58.27 19.49
CA GLU A 12 -33.58 57.74 18.18
C GLU A 12 -32.36 57.46 17.30
N GLU A 13 -31.35 58.32 17.35
CA GLU A 13 -30.08 58.14 16.67
C GLU A 13 -29.29 56.95 17.25
N TYR A 14 -29.29 56.77 18.57
CA TYR A 14 -28.72 55.58 19.21
C TYR A 14 -29.44 54.28 18.81
N LEU A 15 -30.78 54.29 18.77
CA LEU A 15 -31.56 53.13 18.33
C LEU A 15 -31.30 52.82 16.85
N ARG A 16 -31.24 53.83 15.97
CA ARG A 16 -30.87 53.66 14.56
C ARG A 16 -29.45 53.12 14.38
N GLN A 17 -28.48 53.61 15.16
CA GLN A 17 -27.11 53.08 15.12
C GLN A 17 -27.06 51.62 15.58
N ARG A 18 -27.84 51.26 16.60
CA ARG A 18 -27.94 49.88 17.09
C ARG A 18 -28.58 48.96 16.06
N GLU A 19 -29.63 49.40 15.38
CA GLU A 19 -30.30 48.65 14.31
C GLU A 19 -29.39 48.50 13.07
N ASN A 20 -28.66 49.56 12.69
CA ASN A 20 -27.70 49.51 11.58
C ASN A 20 -26.51 48.58 11.86
N GLY A 21 -26.13 48.41 13.12
CA GLY A 21 -25.08 47.47 13.54
C GLY A 21 -25.55 46.02 13.64
N PHE A 22 -26.87 45.78 13.69
CA PHE A 22 -27.43 44.43 13.75
C PHE A 22 -27.64 43.88 12.34
N ASN A 23 -26.55 43.40 11.74
CA ASN A 23 -26.56 42.84 10.40
C ASN A 23 -26.46 41.31 10.45
N LEU A 24 -27.50 40.61 9.96
CA LEU A 24 -27.54 39.16 9.85
C LEU A 24 -26.93 38.62 8.55
N THR A 25 -26.52 39.50 7.62
CA THR A 25 -25.83 39.07 6.40
C THR A 25 -24.47 38.47 6.75
N GLY A 26 -24.25 37.21 6.38
CA GLY A 26 -23.02 36.47 6.71
C GLY A 26 -23.12 35.55 7.94
N VAL A 27 -24.19 35.61 8.74
CA VAL A 27 -24.39 34.70 9.91
C VAL A 27 -24.42 33.23 9.48
N HIS A 28 -24.87 32.93 8.27
CA HIS A 28 -24.84 31.57 7.70
C HIS A 28 -23.47 31.17 7.12
N GLN A 29 -22.56 32.13 6.90
CA GLN A 29 -21.25 31.89 6.31
C GLN A 29 -20.19 31.58 7.39
N GLU A 30 -20.37 32.11 8.60
CA GLU A 30 -19.48 31.87 9.72
C GLU A 30 -19.85 30.57 10.43
N ARG A 31 -18.92 29.62 10.49
CA ARG A 31 -19.14 28.36 11.19
C ARG A 31 -19.08 28.62 12.69
N LEU A 32 -20.14 28.24 13.40
CA LEU A 32 -20.14 28.27 14.86
C LEU A 32 -18.94 27.45 15.40
N PRO A 33 -18.31 27.90 16.50
CA PRO A 33 -17.30 27.11 17.16
C PRO A 33 -17.82 25.72 17.48
N GLN A 34 -17.05 24.69 17.12
CA GLN A 34 -17.42 23.32 17.46
C GLN A 34 -17.27 23.12 18.96
N TYR A 35 -18.38 22.84 19.64
CA TYR A 35 -18.38 22.52 21.05
C TYR A 35 -17.85 21.09 21.26
N ASN A 36 -16.92 20.93 22.20
CA ASN A 36 -16.38 19.64 22.59
C ASN A 36 -16.73 19.35 24.05
N ALA A 37 -17.64 18.39 24.25
CA ALA A 37 -18.11 17.97 25.58
C ALA A 37 -17.00 17.43 26.48
N LEU A 38 -15.93 16.85 25.91
CA LEU A 38 -14.83 16.29 26.70
C LEU A 38 -14.01 17.37 27.41
N LEU A 39 -13.98 18.58 26.85
CA LEU A 39 -13.31 19.74 27.45
C LEU A 39 -14.21 20.48 28.46
N ASP A 40 -15.49 20.10 28.56
CA ASP A 40 -16.42 20.76 29.46
C ASP A 40 -16.18 20.33 30.91
N ARG A 41 -15.86 21.33 31.74
CA ARG A 41 -15.63 21.14 33.18
C ARG A 41 -16.85 20.60 33.91
N ASN A 42 -18.05 20.98 33.51
CA ASN A 42 -19.30 20.57 34.17
C ASN A 42 -19.64 19.11 33.89
N LEU A 43 -19.15 18.57 32.77
CA LEU A 43 -19.36 17.17 32.38
C LEU A 43 -18.26 16.24 32.87
N ARG A 44 -17.27 16.73 33.62
CA ARG A 44 -16.15 15.93 34.09
C ARG A 44 -16.58 14.66 34.84
N HIS A 45 -17.55 14.78 35.75
CA HIS A 45 -18.03 13.63 36.52
C HIS A 45 -18.75 12.58 35.66
N HIS A 46 -19.40 12.99 34.58
CA HIS A 46 -20.01 12.07 33.63
C HIS A 46 -18.92 11.21 32.96
N PHE A 47 -17.81 11.83 32.54
CA PHE A 47 -16.67 11.16 31.89
C PHE A 47 -15.68 10.47 32.86
N GLU A 48 -15.89 10.55 34.17
CA GLU A 48 -15.10 9.82 35.18
C GLU A 48 -15.49 8.33 35.30
N SER A 49 -16.62 7.93 34.72
CA SER A 49 -17.10 6.55 34.73
C SER A 49 -16.17 5.59 33.99
N ARG A 50 -15.73 4.50 34.63
CA ARG A 50 -14.78 3.52 34.05
C ARG A 50 -15.26 2.88 32.74
N PRO A 51 -16.51 2.38 32.62
CA PRO A 51 -16.99 1.85 31.35
C PRO A 51 -16.93 2.88 30.22
N LEU A 52 -17.27 4.14 30.52
CA LEU A 52 -17.23 5.21 29.55
C LEU A 52 -15.79 5.58 29.17
N GLN A 53 -14.87 5.62 30.13
CA GLN A 53 -13.45 5.82 29.84
C GLN A 53 -12.86 4.72 28.98
N ASN A 54 -13.20 3.46 29.24
CA ASN A 54 -12.75 2.35 28.40
C ASN A 54 -13.25 2.54 26.95
N HIS A 55 -14.53 2.88 26.79
CA HIS A 55 -15.09 3.13 25.47
C HIS A 55 -14.43 4.33 24.77
N LEU A 56 -14.18 5.43 25.49
CA LEU A 56 -13.50 6.60 24.95
C LEU A 56 -12.04 6.31 24.56
N ASN A 57 -11.37 5.42 25.30
CA ASN A 57 -10.01 4.97 25.01
C ASN A 57 -9.98 4.07 23.77
N GLU A 58 -10.94 3.15 23.63
CA GLU A 58 -11.11 2.33 22.42
C GLU A 58 -11.35 3.19 21.17
N LEU A 59 -12.12 4.28 21.32
CA LEU A 59 -12.35 5.25 20.25
C LEU A 59 -11.15 6.19 19.99
N GLY A 60 -10.12 6.16 20.83
CA GLY A 60 -8.94 7.01 20.71
C GLY A 60 -9.19 8.49 21.03
N LEU A 61 -10.30 8.81 21.70
CA LEU A 61 -10.64 10.17 22.15
C LEU A 61 -9.90 10.54 23.43
N ILE A 62 -9.49 9.54 24.21
CA ILE A 62 -8.63 9.70 25.36
C ILE A 62 -7.45 8.73 25.28
N ASP A 63 -6.35 9.09 25.93
CA ASP A 63 -5.16 8.27 26.13
C ASP A 63 -5.39 7.26 27.27
N GLN A 64 -4.52 6.25 27.40
CA GLN A 64 -4.53 5.24 28.47
C GLN A 64 -4.49 5.85 29.88
N ARG A 65 -4.00 7.09 29.99
CA ARG A 65 -3.94 7.88 31.24
C ARG A 65 -5.18 8.74 31.47
N GLY A 66 -6.21 8.65 30.61
CA GLY A 66 -7.43 9.45 30.68
C GLY A 66 -7.30 10.89 30.18
N ARG A 67 -6.23 11.20 29.43
CA ARG A 67 -6.01 12.55 28.86
C ARG A 67 -6.71 12.67 27.52
N ILE A 68 -7.35 13.82 27.25
CA ILE A 68 -8.07 14.04 26.00
C ILE A 68 -7.08 14.13 24.83
N VAL A 69 -7.36 13.40 23.76
CA VAL A 69 -6.57 13.39 22.53
C VAL A 69 -7.16 14.41 21.57
N ASP A 70 -6.36 15.42 21.21
CA ASP A 70 -6.72 16.39 20.18
C ASP A 70 -6.37 15.82 18.80
N LEU A 71 -7.39 15.26 18.14
CA LEU A 71 -7.23 14.63 16.83
C LEU A 71 -6.78 15.64 15.78
N ASP A 72 -7.24 16.89 15.82
CA ASP A 72 -6.89 17.92 14.84
C ASP A 72 -5.39 18.20 14.84
N LYS A 73 -4.78 18.24 16.03
CA LYS A 73 -3.33 18.38 16.17
C LYS A 73 -2.55 17.14 15.70
N GLN A 74 -3.17 15.97 15.73
CA GLN A 74 -2.53 14.70 15.34
C GLN A 74 -2.79 14.32 13.88
N LYS A 75 -3.77 14.93 13.20
CA LYS A 75 -4.13 14.66 11.80
C LYS A 75 -2.92 14.66 10.87
N SER A 76 -2.01 15.63 11.00
CA SER A 76 -0.81 15.69 10.16
C SER A 76 0.12 14.49 10.36
N LYS A 77 0.28 14.02 11.60
CA LYS A 77 1.12 12.84 11.89
C LYS A 77 0.48 11.56 11.36
N LEU A 78 -0.84 11.41 11.57
CA LEU A 78 -1.59 10.27 11.04
C LEU A 78 -1.56 10.24 9.51
N PHE A 79 -1.66 11.40 8.85
CA PHE A 79 -1.55 11.52 7.40
C PHE A 79 -0.19 11.07 6.88
N ILE A 80 0.90 11.50 7.53
CA ILE A 80 2.26 11.06 7.16
C ILE A 80 2.38 9.54 7.32
N ILE A 81 1.92 8.99 8.44
CA ILE A 81 1.97 7.54 8.69
C ILE A 81 1.19 6.76 7.61
N ASP A 82 -0.02 7.21 7.27
CA ASP A 82 -0.83 6.57 6.23
C ASP A 82 -0.14 6.61 4.85
N GLN A 83 0.51 7.73 4.53
CA GLN A 83 1.29 7.86 3.30
C GLN A 83 2.50 6.93 3.27
N GLU A 84 3.26 6.87 4.37
CA GLU A 84 4.40 5.96 4.52
C GLU A 84 3.97 4.49 4.42
N PHE A 85 2.84 4.12 5.01
CA PHE A 85 2.28 2.77 4.89
C PHE A 85 1.95 2.40 3.45
N LYS A 86 1.32 3.31 2.69
CA LYS A 86 1.01 3.09 1.28
C LYS A 86 2.26 2.89 0.44
N LEU A 87 3.28 3.73 0.66
CA LEU A 87 4.57 3.61 -0.04
C LEU A 87 5.27 2.29 0.31
N ALA A 88 5.25 1.88 1.58
CA ALA A 88 5.82 0.61 2.02
C ALA A 88 5.09 -0.60 1.40
N GLU A 89 3.76 -0.58 1.37
CA GLU A 89 2.95 -1.64 0.78
C GLU A 89 3.22 -1.77 -0.73
N GLU A 90 3.32 -0.65 -1.44
CA GLU A 90 3.68 -0.63 -2.87
C GLU A 90 5.08 -1.17 -3.13
N ALA A 91 6.05 -0.78 -2.30
CA ALA A 91 7.43 -1.27 -2.41
C ALA A 91 7.51 -2.79 -2.16
N GLU A 92 6.80 -3.29 -1.14
CA GLU A 92 6.73 -4.72 -0.86
C GLU A 92 6.09 -5.48 -2.02
N ARG A 93 4.95 -5.00 -2.53
CA ARG A 93 4.25 -5.60 -3.67
C ARG A 93 5.14 -5.65 -4.91
N LYS A 94 5.93 -4.61 -5.15
CA LYS A 94 6.89 -4.57 -6.27
C LYS A 94 7.99 -5.61 -6.07
N LYS A 95 8.57 -5.70 -4.88
CA LYS A 95 9.60 -6.68 -4.53
C LYS A 95 9.11 -8.12 -4.73
N GLN A 96 7.89 -8.43 -4.30
CA GLN A 96 7.28 -9.75 -4.49
C GLN A 96 7.13 -10.10 -5.97
N ARG A 97 6.66 -9.15 -6.81
CA ARG A 97 6.56 -9.35 -8.26
C ARG A 97 7.93 -9.59 -8.91
N GLU A 98 8.94 -8.79 -8.56
CA GLU A 98 10.30 -8.95 -9.08
C GLU A 98 10.90 -10.30 -8.68
N GLU A 99 10.66 -10.75 -7.44
CA GLU A 99 11.10 -12.06 -6.97
C GLU A 99 10.41 -13.20 -7.72
N GLU A 100 9.09 -13.13 -7.92
CA GLU A 100 8.33 -14.11 -8.70
C GLU A 100 8.80 -14.19 -10.16
N GLU A 101 9.04 -13.05 -10.80
CA GLU A 101 9.59 -13.01 -12.16
C GLU A 101 10.98 -13.62 -12.24
N LEU A 102 11.85 -13.33 -11.26
CA LEU A 102 13.19 -13.91 -11.20
C LEU A 102 13.11 -15.43 -11.03
N ARG A 103 12.25 -15.90 -10.13
CA ARG A 103 12.01 -17.34 -9.92
C ARG A 103 11.54 -18.02 -11.22
N ARG A 104 10.58 -17.42 -11.93
CA ARG A 104 10.12 -17.94 -13.24
C ARG A 104 11.25 -17.98 -14.27
N ARG A 105 12.04 -16.90 -14.39
CA ARG A 105 13.19 -16.84 -15.31
C ARG A 105 14.24 -17.91 -15.01
N VAL A 106 14.57 -18.12 -13.73
CA VAL A 106 15.53 -19.15 -13.33
C VAL A 106 15.01 -20.55 -13.66
N GLN A 107 13.72 -20.83 -13.39
CA GLN A 107 13.11 -22.11 -13.71
C GLN A 107 13.13 -22.39 -15.22
N MET A 108 12.75 -21.41 -16.04
CA MET A 108 12.80 -21.53 -17.51
C MET A 108 14.23 -21.80 -18.00
N LYS A 109 15.22 -21.01 -17.57
CA LYS A 109 16.62 -21.24 -17.94
C LYS A 109 17.13 -22.62 -17.53
N ARG A 110 16.74 -23.10 -16.34
CA ARG A 110 17.10 -24.44 -15.87
C ARG A 110 16.45 -25.52 -16.74
N HIS A 111 15.19 -25.34 -17.11
CA HIS A 111 14.49 -26.25 -18.00
C HIS A 111 15.15 -26.31 -19.38
N ASP A 112 15.45 -25.16 -19.97
CA ASP A 112 16.09 -25.07 -21.29
C ASP A 112 17.48 -25.71 -21.28
N ALA A 113 18.29 -25.44 -20.25
CA ALA A 113 19.60 -26.06 -20.10
C ALA A 113 19.52 -27.60 -19.98
N LEU A 114 18.52 -28.12 -19.26
CA LEU A 114 18.29 -29.56 -19.17
C LEU A 114 17.84 -30.16 -20.51
N HIS A 115 17.03 -29.44 -21.26
CA HIS A 115 16.55 -29.88 -22.57
C HIS A 115 17.70 -29.93 -23.59
N ASP A 116 18.54 -28.89 -23.62
CA ASP A 116 19.72 -28.82 -24.47
C ASP A 116 20.73 -29.93 -24.14
N ALA A 117 20.94 -30.21 -22.84
CA ALA A 117 21.82 -31.29 -22.40
C ALA A 117 21.33 -32.66 -22.92
N ARG A 118 20.03 -32.95 -22.80
CA ARG A 118 19.44 -34.20 -23.34
C ARG A 118 19.56 -34.29 -24.86
N GLN A 119 19.35 -33.20 -25.59
CA GLN A 119 19.50 -33.21 -27.04
C GLN A 119 20.94 -33.47 -27.47
N ARG A 120 21.92 -32.87 -26.78
CA ARG A 120 23.34 -33.13 -27.03
C ARG A 120 23.72 -34.57 -26.75
N GLU A 121 23.25 -35.13 -25.63
CA GLU A 121 23.48 -36.54 -25.27
C GLU A 121 22.94 -37.48 -26.35
N LYS A 122 21.69 -37.27 -26.80
CA LYS A 122 21.08 -38.07 -27.87
C LYS A 122 21.85 -37.98 -29.19
N LEU A 123 22.35 -36.79 -29.53
CA LEU A 123 23.19 -36.59 -30.71
C LEU A 123 24.54 -37.29 -30.61
N LEU A 124 25.16 -37.32 -29.44
CA LEU A 124 26.42 -38.04 -29.20
C LEU A 124 26.21 -39.55 -29.32
N GLN A 125 25.15 -40.09 -28.71
CA GLN A 125 24.78 -41.50 -28.83
C GLN A 125 24.60 -41.90 -30.30
N LEU A 126 23.83 -41.13 -31.08
CA LEU A 126 23.66 -41.40 -32.52
C LEU A 126 24.97 -41.33 -33.33
N LYS A 127 25.92 -40.47 -32.94
CA LYS A 127 27.23 -40.39 -33.59
C LYS A 127 28.08 -41.61 -33.25
N GLU A 128 28.08 -42.05 -32.00
CA GLU A 128 28.79 -43.26 -31.56
C GLU A 128 28.22 -44.51 -32.22
N GLU A 129 26.89 -44.68 -32.25
CA GLU A 129 26.22 -45.78 -32.94
C GLU A 129 26.61 -45.83 -34.43
N LYS A 130 26.61 -44.67 -35.11
CA LYS A 130 27.04 -44.59 -36.52
C LYS A 130 28.51 -44.93 -36.70
N LYS A 131 29.38 -44.58 -35.74
CA LYS A 131 30.81 -44.93 -35.77
C LYS A 131 30.99 -46.44 -35.63
N ILE A 132 30.35 -47.04 -34.63
CA ILE A 132 30.37 -48.49 -34.39
C ILE A 132 29.83 -49.24 -35.62
N ALA A 133 28.70 -48.80 -36.18
CA ALA A 133 28.13 -49.43 -37.37
C ALA A 133 29.09 -49.38 -38.57
N ARG A 134 29.80 -48.26 -38.78
CA ARG A 134 30.84 -48.16 -39.82
C ARG A 134 32.01 -49.10 -39.57
N GLU A 135 32.51 -49.18 -38.33
CA GLU A 135 33.59 -50.10 -37.95
C GLU A 135 33.18 -51.57 -38.17
N ILE A 136 31.96 -51.95 -37.80
CA ILE A 136 31.42 -53.29 -38.04
C ILE A 136 31.35 -53.60 -39.54
N VAL A 137 30.82 -52.69 -40.36
CA VAL A 137 30.73 -52.88 -41.82
C VAL A 137 32.13 -53.00 -42.43
N GLN A 138 33.09 -52.21 -41.97
CA GLN A 138 34.47 -52.25 -42.45
C GLN A 138 35.17 -53.54 -42.06
N ALA A 139 35.01 -54.00 -40.82
CA ALA A 139 35.52 -55.29 -40.35
C ALA A 139 34.89 -56.47 -41.11
N ALA A 140 33.58 -56.45 -41.34
CA ALA A 140 32.86 -57.47 -42.09
C ALA A 140 33.28 -57.52 -43.57
N LYS A 141 33.51 -56.36 -44.21
CA LYS A 141 34.09 -56.30 -45.56
C LYS A 141 35.51 -56.85 -45.61
N GLY A 142 36.34 -56.56 -44.61
CA GLY A 142 37.68 -57.14 -44.49
C GLY A 142 37.66 -58.66 -44.38
N TYR A 143 36.72 -59.22 -43.61
CA TYR A 143 36.58 -60.66 -43.41
C TYR A 143 36.15 -61.42 -44.68
N ASN A 144 35.30 -60.82 -45.51
CA ASN A 144 34.83 -61.44 -46.77
C ASN A 144 35.91 -61.52 -47.88
N THR A 145 37.04 -60.82 -47.74
CA THR A 145 38.13 -60.89 -48.74
C THR A 145 39.09 -62.07 -48.54
N VAL A 146 38.94 -62.85 -47.46
CA VAL A 146 39.92 -63.89 -47.06
C VAL A 146 39.44 -65.33 -47.31
N LYS A 147 38.34 -65.57 -48.04
CA LYS A 147 37.92 -66.94 -48.37
C LYS A 147 37.57 -67.16 -49.85
N GLN A 148 38.60 -67.42 -50.65
CA GLN A 148 38.53 -68.49 -51.63
C GLN A 148 39.87 -69.25 -51.65
N PRO A 149 39.96 -70.47 -51.11
CA PRO A 149 41.07 -71.34 -51.45
C PRO A 149 40.87 -71.79 -52.91
N ARG A 150 41.83 -71.45 -53.78
CA ARG A 150 41.88 -71.96 -55.15
C ARG A 150 41.99 -73.49 -55.09
N SER A 151 40.94 -74.20 -55.49
CA SER A 151 41.06 -75.64 -55.76
C SER A 151 41.88 -75.82 -57.04
N ARG A 152 42.91 -76.67 -56.94
CA ARG A 152 43.69 -77.19 -58.06
C ARG A 152 42.85 -78.04 -58.99
#